data_AF-A0A1X6X3Y1-F1
#
_entry.id   AF-A0A1X6X3Y1-F1
#
_cell.length_a   1.000
_cell.length_b   1.000
_cell.length_c   1.000
_cell.angle_alpha   90.00
_cell.angle_beta   90.00
_cell.angle_gamma   90.00
#
_symmetry.space_group_name_H-M   'P 1'
#
loop_
_entity.id
_entity.type
_entity.pdbx_description
1 polymer ?
#
loop_
_entity_poly.entity_id
_entity_poly.type
_entity_poly.pdbx_seq_one_letter_code
_entity_poly.pdbx_strand_id
1 'polypeptide(L)'
;MFWIALTVAIALGAGLAVPGLAIPWRDRLLNYTLVQRFLGAANADPVSWTLQIELQFYVLVLLILTRCRITDRVAVIAANAWTAVCLIVAAIARPHTLGVEPQDVEVLWKILLNLLLVEWGPLFSAGMMLLLARETGRRLPALPFLLAPVPDAWLVRGTRYALCVAVVVAIFAAVTLPRRPIPLLASRPLLWRGDRSYSLYVAHLVPIMALLPILDPALGRGAAMAVLLVGALVLAAVYHRVGEVEATRWMRRALTALRDRSAHPLDRARPAGVR
;
A
#
# COMPACT_ATOMS: atom_id res chain seq x y z
N MET A 1 12.51 5.35 -0.79
CA MET A 1 12.55 4.07 -1.55
C MET A 1 11.76 4.14 -2.85
N PHE A 2 10.43 4.38 -2.81
CA PHE A 2 9.56 4.42 -4.00
C PHE A 2 10.14 5.23 -5.18
N TRP A 3 10.53 6.49 -4.96
CA TRP A 3 11.05 7.34 -6.05
C TRP A 3 12.33 6.80 -6.71
N ILE A 4 13.18 6.09 -5.97
CA ILE A 4 14.37 5.46 -6.54
C ILE A 4 13.95 4.32 -7.47
N ALA A 5 13.06 3.44 -6.98
CA ALA A 5 12.56 2.33 -7.75
C ALA A 5 11.80 2.79 -9.00
N LEU A 6 10.97 3.82 -8.89
CA LEU A 6 10.28 4.45 -10.01
C LEU A 6 11.28 5.03 -11.05
N THR A 7 12.34 5.68 -10.59
CA THR A 7 13.37 6.22 -11.49
C THR A 7 14.07 5.11 -12.26
N VAL A 8 14.41 4.01 -11.59
CA VAL A 8 14.98 2.82 -12.24
C VAL A 8 13.99 2.17 -13.20
N ALA A 9 12.71 2.07 -12.82
CA ALA A 9 11.66 1.53 -13.67
C ALA A 9 11.51 2.35 -14.96
N ILE A 10 11.47 3.68 -14.85
CA ILE A 10 11.41 4.60 -16.00
C ILE A 10 12.67 4.46 -16.86
N ALA A 11 13.86 4.39 -16.25
CA ALA A 11 15.12 4.25 -16.97
C ALA A 11 15.20 2.94 -17.76
N LEU A 12 14.83 1.81 -17.14
CA LEU A 12 14.79 0.50 -17.80
C LEU A 12 13.70 0.46 -18.88
N GLY A 13 12.48 0.91 -18.57
CA GLY A 13 11.36 0.94 -19.50
C GLY A 13 11.64 1.77 -20.74
N ALA A 14 12.23 2.95 -20.56
CA ALA A 14 12.61 3.84 -21.65
C ALA A 14 13.85 3.35 -22.42
N GLY A 15 14.87 2.86 -21.70
CA GLY A 15 16.15 2.46 -22.30
C GLY A 15 16.12 1.13 -23.05
N LEU A 16 15.28 0.19 -22.61
CA LEU A 16 15.15 -1.15 -23.19
C LEU A 16 13.84 -1.33 -23.98
N ALA A 17 13.08 -0.26 -24.18
CA ALA A 17 11.79 -0.26 -24.90
C ALA A 17 10.86 -1.40 -24.45
N VAL A 18 10.75 -1.59 -23.13
CA VAL A 18 10.05 -2.75 -22.54
C VAL A 18 8.58 -2.72 -22.94
N PRO A 19 8.05 -3.80 -23.56
CA PRO A 19 6.65 -3.87 -23.94
C PRO A 19 5.72 -3.62 -22.74
N GLY A 20 4.72 -2.76 -22.93
CA GLY A 20 3.78 -2.36 -21.88
C GLY A 20 4.25 -1.23 -20.96
N LEU A 21 5.51 -0.78 -21.04
CA LEU A 21 6.05 0.36 -20.29
C LEU A 21 6.37 1.59 -21.17
N ALA A 22 6.03 1.52 -22.46
CA ALA A 22 6.14 2.63 -23.40
C ALA A 22 5.01 3.65 -23.19
N ILE A 23 5.11 4.42 -22.11
CA ILE A 23 4.13 5.45 -21.72
C ILE A 23 4.67 6.87 -21.96
N PRO A 24 3.81 7.87 -22.22
CA PRO A 24 4.23 9.25 -22.48
C PRO A 24 4.91 9.90 -21.28
N TRP A 25 5.78 10.88 -21.52
CA TRP A 25 6.52 11.58 -20.46
C TRP A 25 5.64 12.24 -19.41
N ARG A 26 4.47 12.74 -19.81
CA ARG A 26 3.44 13.26 -18.89
C ARG A 26 3.09 12.21 -17.83
N ASP A 27 2.78 10.99 -18.25
CA ASP A 27 2.36 9.91 -17.35
C ASP A 27 3.52 9.51 -16.43
N ARG A 28 4.75 9.45 -16.95
CA ARG A 28 5.95 9.19 -16.14
C ARG A 28 6.15 10.22 -15.02
N LEU A 29 5.95 11.50 -15.32
CA LEU A 29 6.05 12.57 -14.32
C LEU A 29 4.91 12.48 -13.30
N LEU A 30 3.69 12.17 -13.74
CA LEU A 30 2.55 11.96 -12.83
C LEU A 30 2.78 10.78 -11.87
N ASN A 31 3.52 9.74 -12.28
CA ASN A 31 3.81 8.63 -11.38
C ASN A 31 4.65 9.02 -10.15
N TYR A 32 5.42 10.11 -10.20
CA TYR A 32 6.16 10.59 -9.03
C TYR A 32 5.25 11.16 -7.93
N THR A 33 4.04 11.59 -8.28
CA THR A 33 3.07 12.17 -7.35
C THR A 33 2.08 11.15 -6.79
N LEU A 34 2.05 9.93 -7.33
CA LEU A 34 1.10 8.86 -6.97
C LEU A 34 -0.38 9.20 -7.23
N VAL A 35 -0.67 10.21 -8.04
CA VAL A 35 -2.05 10.62 -8.39
C VAL A 35 -2.52 10.13 -9.75
N GLN A 36 -1.68 9.38 -10.47
CA GLN A 36 -1.91 8.96 -11.85
C GLN A 36 -3.23 8.18 -12.03
N ARG A 37 -3.63 7.34 -11.07
CA ARG A 37 -4.91 6.61 -11.12
C ARG A 37 -6.13 7.53 -11.14
N PHE A 38 -6.08 8.67 -10.46
CA PHE A 38 -7.18 9.65 -10.47
C PHE A 38 -7.26 10.43 -11.79
N LEU A 39 -6.13 10.61 -12.46
CA LEU A 39 -6.02 11.30 -13.74
C LEU A 39 -6.11 10.36 -14.94
N GLY A 40 -6.33 9.06 -14.71
CA GLY A 40 -6.38 8.04 -15.76
C GLY A 40 -5.04 7.84 -16.50
N ALA A 41 -3.93 8.27 -15.91
CA ALA A 41 -2.59 8.13 -16.49
C ALA A 41 -2.03 6.72 -16.27
N ALA A 42 -1.23 6.23 -17.22
CA ALA A 42 -0.66 4.89 -17.16
C ALA A 42 0.40 4.76 -16.05
N ASN A 43 0.52 3.57 -15.47
CA ASN A 43 1.51 3.29 -14.44
C ASN A 43 2.87 3.01 -15.08
N ALA A 44 3.91 3.74 -14.66
CA ALA A 44 5.29 3.52 -15.07
C ALA A 44 5.89 2.25 -14.45
N ASP A 45 5.39 1.90 -13.27
CA ASP A 45 5.65 0.63 -12.61
C ASP A 45 4.28 -0.03 -12.33
N PRO A 46 3.98 -1.20 -12.93
CA PRO A 46 2.71 -1.85 -12.72
C PRO A 46 2.41 -2.13 -11.25
N VAL A 47 3.40 -2.35 -10.38
CA VAL A 47 3.13 -2.62 -8.96
C VAL A 47 2.74 -1.37 -8.15
N SER A 48 2.91 -0.17 -8.71
CA SER A 48 2.61 1.08 -8.00
C SER A 48 1.13 1.27 -7.66
N TRP A 49 0.21 0.48 -8.22
CA TRP A 49 -1.23 0.61 -7.97
C TRP A 49 -1.59 0.41 -6.49
N THR A 50 -0.90 -0.47 -5.77
CA THR A 50 -1.14 -0.72 -4.34
C THR A 50 -0.76 0.50 -3.51
N LEU A 51 0.39 1.11 -3.79
CA LEU A 51 0.86 2.31 -3.11
C LEU A 51 -0.07 3.51 -3.32
N GLN A 52 -0.70 3.59 -4.49
CA GLN A 52 -1.72 4.61 -4.78
C GLN A 52 -2.96 4.42 -3.90
N ILE A 53 -3.42 3.17 -3.72
CA ILE A 53 -4.54 2.84 -2.83
C ILE A 53 -4.17 3.18 -1.37
N GLU A 54 -2.95 2.85 -0.93
CA GLU A 54 -2.47 3.20 0.40
C GLU A 54 -2.45 4.72 0.61
N LEU A 55 -1.92 5.48 -0.35
CA LEU A 55 -1.93 6.94 -0.28
C LEU A 55 -3.36 7.50 -0.18
N GLN A 56 -4.29 6.95 -0.96
CA GLN A 56 -5.70 7.33 -0.90
C GLN A 56 -6.31 7.06 0.47
N PHE A 57 -6.04 5.89 1.05
CA PHE A 57 -6.45 5.57 2.43
C PHE A 57 -5.91 6.60 3.42
N TYR A 58 -4.61 6.94 3.34
CA TYR A 58 -4.01 7.93 4.24
C TYR A 58 -4.61 9.32 4.06
N VAL A 59 -4.94 9.74 2.83
CA VAL A 59 -5.64 11.00 2.58
C VAL A 59 -7.02 11.00 3.23
N LEU A 60 -7.80 9.91 3.09
CA LEU A 60 -9.11 9.79 3.73
C LEU A 60 -8.99 9.87 5.26
N VAL A 61 -8.02 9.17 5.85
CA VAL A 61 -7.75 9.24 7.31
C VAL A 61 -7.27 10.63 7.73
N LEU A 62 -6.44 11.29 6.94
CA LEU A 62 -5.95 12.65 7.21
C LEU A 62 -7.12 13.66 7.25
N LEU A 63 -8.07 13.55 6.32
CA LEU A 63 -9.26 14.40 6.31
C LEU A 63 -10.07 14.24 7.61
N ILE A 64 -10.20 13.01 8.13
CA ILE A 64 -10.81 12.73 9.42
C ILE A 64 -9.98 13.34 10.57
N LEU A 65 -8.66 13.22 10.52
CA LEU A 65 -7.71 13.72 11.53
C LEU A 65 -7.71 15.25 11.66
N THR A 66 -7.92 15.99 10.56
CA THR A 66 -7.88 17.46 10.61
C THR A 66 -8.98 18.06 11.48
N ARG A 67 -10.03 17.30 11.79
CA ARG A 67 -11.19 17.74 12.59
C ARG A 67 -11.38 16.98 13.90
N CYS A 68 -10.74 15.82 14.08
CA CYS A 68 -10.97 14.92 15.22
C CYS A 68 -9.65 14.38 15.80
N ARG A 69 -9.54 14.32 17.13
CA ARG A 69 -8.53 13.46 17.78
C ARG A 69 -8.94 12.00 17.56
N ILE A 70 -8.07 11.17 16.97
CA ILE A 70 -8.34 9.74 16.85
C ILE A 70 -8.30 9.15 18.26
N THR A 71 -9.48 8.79 18.76
CA THR A 71 -9.66 7.90 19.90
C THR A 71 -10.13 6.54 19.37
N ASP A 72 -9.97 5.48 20.15
CA ASP A 72 -10.48 4.14 19.82
C ASP A 72 -11.95 4.18 19.39
N ARG A 73 -12.76 5.02 20.05
CA ARG A 73 -14.17 5.20 19.71
C ARG A 73 -14.35 5.79 18.32
N VAL A 74 -13.58 6.82 17.97
CA VAL A 74 -13.63 7.44 16.64
C VAL A 74 -13.18 6.44 15.57
N ALA A 75 -12.12 5.67 15.84
CA ALA A 75 -11.63 4.65 14.92
C ALA A 75 -12.69 3.56 14.68
N VAL A 76 -13.35 3.07 15.74
CA VAL A 76 -14.44 2.10 15.62
C VAL A 76 -15.62 2.67 14.83
N ILE A 77 -16.07 3.90 15.13
CA ILE A 77 -17.18 4.53 14.42
C ILE A 77 -16.84 4.72 12.94
N ALA A 78 -15.65 5.26 12.64
CA ALA A 78 -15.20 5.49 11.27
C ALA A 78 -15.07 4.18 10.48
N ALA A 79 -14.49 3.12 11.08
CA ALA A 79 -14.38 1.82 10.44
C ALA A 79 -15.76 1.21 10.15
N ASN A 80 -16.69 1.27 11.10
CA ASN A 80 -18.06 0.77 10.90
C ASN A 80 -18.79 1.57 9.81
N ALA A 81 -18.73 2.89 9.87
CA ALA A 81 -19.38 3.76 8.89
C ALA A 81 -18.81 3.54 7.48
N TRP A 82 -17.49 3.47 7.35
CA TRP A 82 -16.84 3.26 6.07
C TRP A 82 -17.15 1.87 5.50
N THR A 83 -17.04 0.81 6.30
CA THR A 83 -17.39 -0.55 5.87
C THR A 83 -18.87 -0.65 5.47
N ALA A 84 -19.78 0.01 6.19
CA ALA A 84 -21.19 0.08 5.81
C ALA A 84 -21.38 0.79 4.46
N VAL A 85 -20.71 1.93 4.24
CA VAL A 85 -20.74 2.64 2.96
C VAL A 85 -20.21 1.76 1.83
N CYS A 86 -19.09 1.07 2.02
CA CYS A 86 -18.54 0.14 1.02
C CYS A 86 -19.56 -0.94 0.67
N LEU A 87 -20.13 -1.62 1.66
CA LEU A 87 -21.12 -2.69 1.44
C LEU A 87 -22.37 -2.20 0.71
N ILE A 88 -22.89 -1.03 1.10
CA ILE A 88 -24.07 -0.42 0.46
C ILE A 88 -23.75 -0.09 -1.01
N VAL A 89 -22.61 0.57 -1.27
CA VAL A 89 -22.21 0.94 -2.63
C VAL A 89 -21.92 -0.30 -3.47
N ALA A 90 -21.27 -1.32 -2.91
CA ALA A 90 -21.02 -2.60 -3.58
C ALA A 90 -22.35 -3.29 -3.96
N ALA A 91 -23.34 -3.29 -3.07
CA ALA A 91 -24.65 -3.87 -3.33
C ALA A 91 -25.40 -3.13 -4.45
N ILE A 92 -25.37 -1.80 -4.43
CA ILE A 92 -25.99 -0.96 -5.47
C ILE A 92 -25.26 -1.10 -6.81
N ALA A 93 -23.93 -1.20 -6.80
CA ALA A 93 -23.12 -1.33 -8.02
C ALA A 93 -23.16 -2.75 -8.62
N ARG A 94 -23.49 -3.78 -7.83
CA ARG A 94 -23.48 -5.19 -8.27
C ARG A 94 -24.25 -5.44 -9.59
N PRO A 95 -25.50 -4.96 -9.79
CA PRO A 95 -26.24 -5.19 -11.02
C PRO A 95 -25.57 -4.57 -12.26
N HIS A 96 -24.79 -3.50 -12.07
CA HIS A 96 -24.13 -2.76 -13.15
C HIS A 96 -22.72 -3.27 -13.46
N THR A 97 -22.04 -3.84 -12.46
CA THR A 97 -20.67 -4.33 -12.59
C THR A 97 -20.59 -5.81 -12.95
N LEU A 98 -21.62 -6.59 -12.62
CA LEU A 98 -21.73 -8.04 -12.85
C LEU A 98 -20.56 -8.87 -12.30
N GLY A 99 -19.67 -8.28 -11.48
CA GLY A 99 -18.48 -8.93 -10.92
C GLY A 99 -17.22 -8.78 -11.76
N VAL A 100 -17.26 -7.90 -12.77
CA VAL A 100 -16.10 -7.51 -13.55
C VAL A 100 -15.20 -6.58 -12.71
N GLU A 101 -13.92 -6.53 -13.04
CA GLU A 101 -12.95 -5.69 -12.33
C GLU A 101 -13.39 -4.21 -12.31
N PRO A 102 -13.29 -3.49 -11.18
CA PRO A 102 -13.71 -2.09 -11.09
C PRO A 102 -13.01 -1.12 -12.05
N GLN A 103 -11.98 -1.56 -12.78
CA GLN A 103 -11.32 -0.78 -13.82
C GLN A 103 -12.02 -0.85 -15.18
N ASP A 104 -12.84 -1.89 -15.40
CA ASP A 104 -13.45 -2.22 -16.70
C ASP A 104 -14.96 -1.94 -16.71
N VAL A 105 -15.47 -1.29 -15.67
CA VAL A 105 -16.88 -0.89 -15.54
C VAL A 105 -17.09 0.54 -16.06
N GLU A 106 -18.35 0.92 -16.26
CA GLU A 106 -18.71 2.28 -16.71
C GLU A 106 -18.08 3.37 -15.82
N VAL A 107 -17.77 4.52 -16.42
CA VAL A 107 -16.99 5.60 -15.82
C VAL A 107 -17.51 6.03 -14.45
N LEU A 108 -18.84 6.16 -14.29
CA LEU A 108 -19.44 6.56 -13.02
C LEU A 108 -19.14 5.55 -11.90
N TRP A 109 -19.41 4.27 -12.15
CA TRP A 109 -19.16 3.20 -11.19
C TRP A 109 -17.68 3.03 -10.91
N LYS A 110 -16.84 3.15 -11.94
CA LYS A 110 -15.38 3.16 -11.79
C LYS A 110 -14.94 4.26 -10.83
N ILE A 111 -15.40 5.50 -11.01
CA ILE A 111 -15.05 6.61 -10.13
C ILE A 111 -15.54 6.33 -8.71
N LEU A 112 -16.80 5.93 -8.52
CA LEU A 112 -17.37 5.69 -7.19
C LEU A 112 -16.65 4.57 -6.42
N LEU A 113 -16.44 3.41 -7.07
CA LEU A 113 -15.78 2.25 -6.46
C LEU A 113 -14.33 2.57 -6.09
N ASN A 114 -13.63 3.33 -6.93
CA ASN A 114 -12.24 3.73 -6.67
C ASN A 114 -12.15 4.82 -5.61
N LEU A 115 -12.96 5.88 -5.68
CA LEU A 115 -12.90 7.02 -4.78
C LEU A 115 -13.21 6.64 -3.33
N LEU A 116 -14.20 5.77 -3.13
CA LEU A 116 -14.58 5.28 -1.81
C LEU A 116 -13.76 4.07 -1.36
N LEU A 117 -12.84 3.60 -2.22
CA LEU A 117 -12.08 2.36 -2.05
C LEU A 117 -13.00 1.19 -1.69
N VAL A 118 -14.12 1.02 -2.40
CA VAL A 118 -15.14 0.02 -2.04
C VAL A 118 -14.53 -1.37 -1.87
N GLU A 119 -13.71 -1.79 -2.83
CA GLU A 119 -13.03 -3.09 -2.81
C GLU A 119 -12.04 -3.26 -1.64
N TRP A 120 -11.41 -2.18 -1.16
CA TRP A 120 -10.27 -2.23 -0.24
C TRP A 120 -10.59 -1.71 1.17
N GLY A 121 -11.62 -0.87 1.30
CA GLY A 121 -12.04 -0.22 2.54
C GLY A 121 -12.36 -1.23 3.65
N PRO A 122 -13.18 -2.26 3.41
CA PRO A 122 -13.44 -3.30 4.40
C PRO A 122 -12.17 -4.04 4.86
N LEU A 123 -11.18 -4.23 3.98
CA LEU A 123 -9.89 -4.84 4.34
C LEU A 123 -9.05 -3.91 5.22
N PHE A 124 -9.01 -2.60 4.92
CA PHE A 124 -8.37 -1.60 5.80
C PHE A 124 -9.05 -1.55 7.17
N SER A 125 -10.38 -1.53 7.20
CA SER A 125 -11.16 -1.58 8.44
C SER A 125 -10.87 -2.85 9.25
N ALA A 126 -10.79 -4.01 8.60
CA ALA A 126 -10.40 -5.26 9.25
C ALA A 126 -9.00 -5.18 9.86
N GLY A 127 -8.02 -4.66 9.11
CA GLY A 127 -6.66 -4.45 9.61
C GLY A 127 -6.62 -3.58 10.86
N MET A 128 -7.27 -2.42 10.82
CA MET A 128 -7.35 -1.48 11.94
C MET A 128 -8.01 -2.09 13.17
N MET A 129 -9.14 -2.78 12.99
CA MET A 129 -9.91 -3.32 14.11
C MET A 129 -9.24 -4.53 14.75
N LEU A 130 -8.56 -5.38 13.96
CA LEU A 130 -7.76 -6.48 14.50
C LEU A 130 -6.55 -5.98 15.28
N LEU A 131 -5.89 -4.94 14.80
CA LEU A 131 -4.80 -4.29 15.53
C LEU A 131 -5.30 -3.68 16.85
N LEU A 132 -6.40 -2.92 16.81
CA LEU A 132 -7.01 -2.33 18.00
C LEU A 132 -7.43 -3.41 19.02
N ALA A 133 -7.98 -4.53 18.55
CA ALA A 133 -8.33 -5.66 19.41
C ALA A 133 -7.10 -6.32 20.06
N ARG A 134 -5.97 -6.35 19.36
CA ARG A 134 -4.70 -6.84 19.90
C ARG A 134 -4.15 -5.91 20.98
N GLU A 135 -4.16 -4.61 20.73
CA GLU A 135 -3.60 -3.59 21.64
C GLU A 135 -4.45 -3.41 22.90
N THR A 136 -5.77 -3.30 22.74
CA THR A 136 -6.71 -3.09 23.86
C THR A 136 -7.13 -4.39 24.55
N GLY A 137 -6.89 -5.54 23.92
CA GLY A 137 -7.42 -6.84 24.34
C GLY A 137 -8.92 -7.02 24.11
N ARG A 138 -9.64 -6.01 23.61
CA ARG A 138 -11.09 -6.03 23.37
C ARG A 138 -11.37 -6.59 21.98
N ARG A 139 -11.75 -7.87 21.91
CA ARG A 139 -11.97 -8.56 20.62
C ARG A 139 -13.35 -8.34 19.99
N LEU A 140 -14.37 -8.05 20.81
CA LEU A 140 -15.75 -7.92 20.33
C LEU A 140 -15.91 -6.92 19.16
N PRO A 141 -15.32 -5.71 19.19
CA PRO A 141 -15.45 -4.77 18.08
C PRO A 141 -14.83 -5.25 16.76
N ALA A 142 -13.89 -6.20 16.80
CA ALA A 142 -13.22 -6.70 15.59
C ALA A 142 -13.98 -7.83 14.88
N LEU A 143 -14.92 -8.50 15.56
CA LEU A 143 -15.63 -9.66 15.01
C LEU A 143 -16.39 -9.36 13.70
N PRO A 144 -17.14 -8.25 13.57
CA PRO A 144 -17.82 -7.94 12.31
C PRO A 144 -16.86 -7.81 11.13
N PHE A 145 -15.64 -7.32 11.39
CA PHE A 145 -14.64 -7.06 10.36
C PHE A 145 -13.86 -8.30 9.92
N LEU A 146 -14.01 -9.43 10.62
CA LEU A 146 -13.56 -10.73 10.12
C LEU A 146 -14.44 -11.24 8.98
N LEU A 147 -15.71 -10.84 8.97
CA LEU A 147 -16.71 -11.34 8.03
C LEU A 147 -17.00 -10.31 6.93
N ALA A 148 -17.09 -9.02 7.26
CA ALA A 148 -17.53 -7.96 6.35
C ALA A 148 -16.75 -7.85 5.01
N PRO A 149 -15.42 -8.12 4.93
CA PRO A 149 -14.73 -8.07 3.65
C PRO A 149 -15.17 -9.15 2.65
N VAL A 150 -15.71 -10.28 3.13
CA VAL A 150 -16.10 -11.41 2.27
C VAL A 150 -17.34 -11.12 1.42
N PRO A 151 -18.49 -10.67 1.98
CA PRO A 151 -19.64 -10.30 1.16
C PRO A 151 -19.34 -9.09 0.28
N ASP A 152 -18.51 -8.13 0.73
CA ASP A 152 -18.07 -7.02 -0.12
C ASP A 152 -17.31 -7.54 -1.35
N ALA A 153 -16.28 -8.37 -1.14
CA ALA A 153 -15.51 -9.01 -2.20
C ALA A 153 -16.39 -9.84 -3.16
N TRP A 154 -17.41 -10.51 -2.63
CA TRP A 154 -18.38 -11.24 -3.44
C TRP A 154 -19.24 -10.32 -4.31
N LEU A 155 -19.70 -9.20 -3.75
CA LEU A 155 -20.48 -8.21 -4.49
C LEU A 155 -19.65 -7.58 -5.61
N VAL A 156 -18.40 -7.20 -5.31
CA VAL A 156 -17.54 -6.48 -6.26
C VAL A 156 -16.96 -7.41 -7.33
N ARG A 157 -16.47 -8.61 -6.96
CA ARG A 157 -15.64 -9.48 -7.83
C ARG A 157 -16.09 -10.94 -7.88
N GLY A 158 -17.19 -11.28 -7.22
CA GLY A 158 -17.77 -12.62 -7.26
C GLY A 158 -17.10 -13.64 -6.34
N THR A 159 -17.49 -14.91 -6.51
CA THR A 159 -17.26 -15.96 -5.51
C THR A 159 -15.80 -16.36 -5.35
N ARG A 160 -15.05 -16.50 -6.46
CA ARG A 160 -13.63 -16.90 -6.38
C ARG A 160 -12.81 -15.87 -5.61
N TYR A 161 -13.04 -14.58 -5.87
CA TYR A 161 -12.36 -13.50 -5.19
C TYR A 161 -12.73 -13.44 -3.70
N ALA A 162 -14.02 -13.60 -3.37
CA ALA A 162 -14.50 -13.64 -2.00
C ALA A 162 -13.85 -14.78 -1.17
N LEU A 163 -13.66 -15.96 -1.77
CA LEU A 163 -12.98 -17.08 -1.12
C LEU A 163 -11.50 -16.75 -0.85
N CYS A 164 -10.81 -16.15 -1.81
CA CYS A 164 -9.43 -15.68 -1.60
C CYS A 164 -9.37 -14.65 -0.45
N VAL A 165 -10.29 -13.68 -0.43
CA VAL A 165 -10.38 -12.68 0.63
C VAL A 165 -10.65 -13.33 1.98
N ALA A 166 -11.56 -14.30 2.06
CA ALA A 166 -11.84 -15.04 3.30
C ALA A 166 -10.59 -15.74 3.84
N VAL A 167 -9.82 -16.41 2.97
CA VAL A 167 -8.55 -17.05 3.35
C VAL A 167 -7.54 -16.02 3.84
N VAL A 168 -7.36 -14.90 3.13
CA VAL A 168 -6.43 -13.84 3.52
C VAL A 168 -6.80 -13.23 4.88
N VAL A 169 -8.08 -12.90 5.09
CA VAL A 169 -8.55 -12.35 6.38
C VAL A 169 -8.37 -13.38 7.50
N ALA A 170 -8.66 -14.66 7.25
CA ALA A 170 -8.46 -15.72 8.24
C ALA A 170 -6.98 -15.87 8.64
N ILE A 171 -6.06 -15.90 7.66
CA ILE A 171 -4.61 -15.93 7.91
C ILE A 171 -4.19 -14.69 8.70
N PHE A 172 -4.62 -13.51 8.27
CA PHE A 172 -4.25 -12.26 8.92
C PHE A 172 -4.75 -12.19 10.38
N ALA A 173 -5.98 -12.63 10.63
CA ALA A 173 -6.55 -12.73 11.97
C ALA A 173 -5.81 -13.76 12.84
N ALA A 174 -5.47 -14.93 12.29
CA ALA A 174 -4.73 -15.98 12.97
C ALA A 174 -3.33 -15.52 13.40
N VAL A 175 -2.69 -14.63 12.62
CA VAL A 175 -1.38 -14.05 12.96
C VAL A 175 -1.50 -12.88 13.94
N THR A 176 -2.56 -12.09 13.86
CA THR A 176 -2.68 -10.81 14.60
C THR A 176 -3.35 -10.94 15.97
N LEU A 177 -4.36 -11.80 16.11
CA LEU A 177 -5.12 -11.95 17.36
C LEU A 177 -4.39 -12.63 18.53
N PRO A 178 -3.42 -13.54 18.31
CA PRO A 178 -2.61 -14.07 19.40
C PRO A 178 -1.85 -12.97 20.14
N ARG A 179 -1.88 -13.00 21.48
CA ARG A 179 -1.12 -12.03 22.32
C ARG A 179 0.38 -12.25 22.23
N ARG A 180 0.81 -13.50 22.01
CA ARG A 180 2.21 -13.87 21.84
C ARG A 180 2.52 -14.03 20.36
N PRO A 181 3.69 -13.56 19.91
CA PRO A 181 4.08 -13.75 18.53
C PRO A 181 4.29 -15.24 18.25
N ILE A 182 3.95 -15.67 17.03
CA ILE A 182 4.17 -17.05 16.59
C ILE A 182 5.69 -17.24 16.41
N PRO A 183 6.34 -18.19 17.12
CA PRO A 183 7.80 -18.29 17.15
C PRO A 183 8.45 -18.41 15.76
N LEU A 184 7.82 -19.17 14.86
CA LEU A 184 8.27 -19.32 13.47
C LEU A 184 8.26 -17.97 12.73
N LEU A 185 7.19 -17.19 12.89
CA LEU A 185 7.04 -15.89 12.24
C LEU A 185 7.93 -14.81 12.88
N ALA A 186 8.23 -14.96 14.16
CA ALA A 186 9.14 -14.10 14.92
C ALA A 186 10.62 -14.50 14.76
N SER A 187 10.92 -15.48 13.91
CA SER A 187 12.30 -15.86 13.64
C SER A 187 13.05 -14.72 12.95
N ARG A 188 14.30 -14.49 13.36
CA ARG A 188 15.19 -13.49 12.77
C ARG A 188 15.26 -13.52 11.23
N PRO A 189 15.40 -14.68 10.55
CA PRO A 189 15.46 -14.69 9.09
C PRO A 189 14.14 -14.23 8.45
N LEU A 190 12.99 -14.56 9.04
CA LEU A 190 11.71 -14.13 8.48
C LEU A 190 11.46 -12.64 8.72
N LEU A 191 11.79 -12.14 9.91
CA LEU A 191 11.71 -10.70 10.20
C LEU A 191 12.65 -9.88 9.31
N TRP A 192 13.88 -10.38 9.06
CA TRP A 192 14.84 -9.74 8.17
C TRP A 192 14.33 -9.63 6.72
N ARG A 193 13.64 -10.68 6.24
CA ARG A 193 12.97 -10.67 4.92
C ARG A 193 11.75 -9.76 4.93
N GLY A 194 10.96 -9.76 6.00
CA GLY A 194 9.78 -8.92 6.18
C GLY A 194 10.13 -7.44 6.11
N ASP A 195 11.20 -7.02 6.78
CA ASP A 195 11.74 -5.66 6.78
C ASP A 195 12.12 -5.16 5.36
N ARG A 196 12.52 -6.07 4.47
CA ARG A 196 12.86 -5.75 3.06
C ARG A 196 11.75 -6.08 2.07
N SER A 197 10.62 -6.60 2.53
CA SER A 197 9.55 -7.09 1.65
C SER A 197 8.99 -6.00 0.75
N TYR A 198 8.85 -4.78 1.26
CA TYR A 198 8.42 -3.62 0.49
C TYR A 198 9.46 -3.24 -0.58
N SER A 199 10.75 -3.24 -0.24
CA SER A 199 11.83 -3.01 -1.23
C SER A 199 11.82 -4.05 -2.34
N LEU A 200 11.64 -5.32 -2.00
CA LEU A 200 11.55 -6.40 -2.97
C LEU A 200 10.32 -6.28 -3.85
N TYR A 201 9.17 -5.92 -3.27
CA TYR A 201 7.92 -5.71 -3.99
C TYR A 201 8.07 -4.67 -5.11
N VAL A 202 8.68 -3.52 -4.85
CA VAL A 202 8.87 -2.50 -5.90
C VAL A 202 10.07 -2.80 -6.81
N ALA A 203 11.05 -3.58 -6.35
CA ALA A 203 12.27 -3.84 -7.12
C ALA A 203 12.15 -4.97 -8.16
N HIS A 204 11.20 -5.91 -8.03
CA HIS A 204 11.27 -7.15 -8.81
C HIS A 204 10.67 -7.07 -10.22
N LEU A 205 9.51 -6.44 -10.40
CA LEU A 205 8.71 -6.65 -11.61
C LEU A 205 9.32 -6.04 -12.87
N VAL A 206 9.67 -4.75 -12.83
CA VAL A 206 10.17 -4.05 -14.01
C VAL A 206 11.52 -4.61 -14.49
N PRO A 207 12.50 -4.93 -13.61
CA PRO A 207 13.71 -5.63 -14.04
C PRO A 207 13.43 -7.00 -14.66
N ILE A 208 12.48 -7.78 -14.13
CA ILE A 208 12.08 -9.05 -14.73
C ILE A 208 11.52 -8.82 -16.14
N MET A 209 10.60 -7.86 -16.31
CA MET A 209 10.03 -7.55 -17.64
C MET A 209 11.10 -7.10 -18.63
N ALA A 210 12.09 -6.33 -18.18
CA ALA A 210 13.13 -5.76 -19.02
C ALA A 210 14.21 -6.77 -19.42
N LEU A 211 14.63 -7.62 -18.48
CA LEU A 211 15.83 -8.45 -18.62
C LEU A 211 15.51 -9.91 -18.94
N LEU A 212 14.33 -10.43 -18.59
CA LEU A 212 13.97 -11.82 -18.91
C LEU A 212 14.02 -12.13 -20.41
N PRO A 213 13.48 -11.29 -21.32
CA PRO A 213 13.56 -11.57 -22.76
C PRO A 213 14.99 -11.60 -23.30
N ILE A 214 15.94 -10.98 -22.61
CA ILE A 214 17.36 -10.93 -22.99
C ILE A 214 18.11 -12.14 -22.44
N LEU A 215 17.81 -12.55 -21.21
CA LEU A 215 18.50 -13.65 -20.52
C LEU A 215 17.96 -15.03 -20.89
N ASP A 216 16.67 -15.14 -21.19
CA ASP A 216 15.99 -16.42 -21.49
C ASP A 216 16.63 -17.15 -22.69
N PRO A 217 16.94 -16.51 -23.83
CA PRO A 217 17.58 -17.19 -24.96
C PRO A 217 19.00 -17.69 -24.66
N ALA A 218 19.73 -17.04 -23.76
CA ALA A 218 21.13 -17.34 -23.47
C ALA A 218 21.33 -18.37 -22.34
N LEU A 219 20.48 -18.32 -21.31
CA LEU A 219 20.62 -19.12 -20.09
C LEU A 219 19.54 -20.19 -19.95
N GLY A 220 18.44 -20.08 -20.70
CA GLY A 220 17.22 -20.83 -20.47
C GLY A 220 16.40 -20.27 -19.30
N ARG A 221 15.08 -20.48 -19.34
CA ARG A 221 14.10 -19.84 -18.45
C ARG A 221 14.39 -20.00 -16.96
N GLY A 222 14.76 -21.21 -16.53
CA GLY A 222 15.01 -21.51 -15.12
C GLY A 222 16.21 -20.73 -14.57
N ALA A 223 17.33 -20.74 -15.29
CA ALA A 223 18.53 -20.01 -14.90
C ALA A 223 18.32 -18.49 -14.99
N ALA A 224 17.64 -18.01 -16.04
CA ALA A 224 17.28 -16.60 -16.16
C ALA A 224 16.41 -16.12 -14.98
N MET A 225 15.40 -16.90 -14.57
CA MET A 225 14.57 -16.59 -13.39
C MET A 225 15.38 -16.61 -12.09
N ALA A 226 16.31 -17.55 -11.92
CA ALA A 226 17.17 -17.59 -10.74
C ALA A 226 18.09 -16.36 -10.66
N VAL A 227 18.71 -15.97 -11.77
CA VAL A 227 19.53 -14.75 -11.88
C VAL A 227 18.71 -13.52 -11.56
N LEU A 228 17.51 -13.40 -12.11
CA LEU A 228 16.60 -12.28 -11.86
C LEU A 228 16.12 -12.21 -10.42
N LEU A 229 15.84 -13.36 -9.79
CA LEU A 229 15.48 -13.43 -8.37
C LEU A 229 16.62 -12.93 -7.49
N VAL A 230 17.84 -13.40 -7.73
CA VAL A 230 19.04 -12.94 -7.01
C VAL A 230 19.25 -11.45 -7.26
N GLY A 231 19.13 -10.99 -8.50
CA GLY A 231 19.22 -9.58 -8.87
C GLY A 231 18.18 -8.72 -8.15
N ALA A 232 16.93 -9.17 -8.07
CA ALA A 232 15.86 -8.48 -7.37
C ALA A 232 16.13 -8.40 -5.86
N LEU A 233 16.67 -9.45 -5.23
CA LEU A 233 17.07 -9.44 -3.82
C LEU A 233 18.22 -8.46 -3.55
N VAL A 234 19.23 -8.42 -4.44
CA VAL A 234 20.33 -7.47 -4.36
C VAL A 234 19.80 -6.04 -4.51
N LEU A 235 18.96 -5.79 -5.52
CA LEU A 235 18.37 -4.48 -5.77
C LEU A 235 17.50 -4.02 -4.60
N ALA A 236 16.70 -4.93 -4.02
CA ALA A 236 15.92 -4.66 -2.82
C ALA A 236 16.80 -4.26 -1.63
N ALA A 237 17.94 -4.95 -1.43
CA ALA A 237 18.88 -4.60 -0.37
C ALA A 237 19.51 -3.21 -0.59
N VAL A 238 19.84 -2.86 -1.84
CA VAL A 238 20.33 -1.53 -2.21
C VAL A 238 19.27 -0.46 -1.97
N TYR A 239 18.04 -0.69 -2.42
CA TYR A 239 16.92 0.24 -2.23
C TYR A 239 16.60 0.50 -0.77
N HIS A 240 16.60 -0.55 0.06
CA HIS A 240 16.43 -0.41 1.50
C HIS A 240 17.55 0.44 2.11
N ARG A 241 18.83 0.12 1.82
CA ARG A 241 19.95 0.87 2.39
C ARG A 241 19.97 2.34 1.97
N VAL A 242 19.90 2.61 0.66
CA VAL A 242 20.00 3.98 0.13
C VAL A 242 18.72 4.76 0.41
N GLY A 243 17.58 4.16 0.08
CA GLY A 243 16.29 4.82 0.07
C GLY A 243 15.60 4.91 1.42
N GLU A 244 15.85 3.98 2.34
CA GLU A 244 15.20 3.94 3.65
C GLU A 244 16.15 4.35 4.76
N VAL A 245 17.38 3.82 4.79
CA VAL A 245 18.32 4.12 5.87
C VAL A 245 19.04 5.46 5.64
N GLU A 246 19.61 5.70 4.46
CA GLU A 246 20.42 6.89 4.19
C GLU A 246 19.58 8.13 3.89
N ALA A 247 18.66 8.04 2.93
CA ALA A 247 17.80 9.16 2.54
C ALA A 247 16.95 9.68 3.72
N THR A 248 16.38 8.80 4.55
CA THR A 248 15.59 9.21 5.72
C THR A 248 16.46 9.91 6.77
N ARG A 249 17.67 9.42 7.03
CA ARG A 249 18.62 10.08 7.94
C ARG A 249 19.01 11.47 7.43
N TRP A 250 19.20 11.62 6.13
CA TRP A 250 19.48 12.93 5.52
C TRP A 250 18.27 13.86 5.63
N MET A 251 17.08 13.41 5.24
CA MET A 251 15.84 14.20 5.28
C MET A 251 15.52 14.65 6.71
N ARG A 252 15.64 13.76 7.70
CA ARG A 252 15.41 14.10 9.11
C ARG A 252 16.36 15.19 9.58
N ARG A 253 17.65 15.11 9.22
CA ARG A 253 18.64 16.16 9.55
C ARG A 253 18.29 17.48 8.88
N ALA A 254 17.93 17.46 7.59
CA ALA A 254 17.55 18.65 6.84
C ALA A 254 16.30 19.33 7.42
N LEU A 255 15.24 18.57 7.69
CA LEU A 255 14.00 19.09 8.25
C LEU A 255 14.18 19.61 9.68
N THR A 256 15.00 18.94 10.49
CA THR A 256 15.31 19.42 11.85
C THR A 256 16.09 20.73 11.78
N ALA A 257 17.10 20.82 10.91
CA ALA A 257 17.84 22.06 10.71
C ALA A 257 16.97 23.21 10.17
N LEU A 258 16.02 22.92 9.27
CA LEU A 258 15.04 23.91 8.79
C LEU A 258 14.11 24.37 9.91
N ARG A 259 13.56 23.44 10.71
CA ARG A 259 12.73 23.78 11.87
C ARG A 259 13.48 24.65 12.86
N ASP A 260 14.72 24.30 13.18
CA ASP A 260 15.53 25.04 14.15
C ASP A 260 15.95 26.44 13.63
N ARG A 261 16.02 26.62 12.30
CA ARG A 261 16.19 27.93 11.64
C ARG A 261 14.90 28.75 11.61
N SER A 262 13.75 28.10 11.43
CA SER A 262 12.43 28.75 11.41
C SER A 262 11.85 29.00 12.81
N ALA A 263 12.44 28.42 13.86
CA ALA A 263 12.14 28.75 15.24
C ALA A 263 12.56 30.20 15.53
N HIS A 264 11.59 31.12 15.43
CA HIS A 264 11.78 32.55 15.65
C HIS A 264 12.39 32.82 17.04
N PRO A 265 13.28 33.81 17.21
CA PRO A 265 13.87 34.17 18.51
C PRO A 265 12.88 34.49 19.65
N LEU A 266 11.57 34.61 19.37
CA LEU A 266 10.54 34.88 20.37
C LEU A 266 10.24 33.68 21.29
N ASP A 267 10.50 32.43 20.87
CA ASP A 267 10.36 31.26 21.75
C ASP A 267 11.49 31.12 22.78
N ARG A 268 12.61 31.86 22.59
CA ARG A 268 13.71 31.91 23.57
C ARG A 268 13.49 32.92 24.70
N ALA A 269 12.41 33.70 24.64
CA ALA A 269 12.10 34.76 25.61
C ALA A 269 11.05 34.38 26.66
N ARG A 270 10.62 33.12 26.76
CA ARG A 270 9.85 32.67 27.94
C ARG A 270 10.81 32.47 29.11
N PRO A 271 10.75 33.28 30.18
CA PRO A 271 11.59 33.08 31.35
C PRO A 271 11.24 31.74 31.99
N ALA A 272 12.27 30.99 32.36
CA ALA A 272 12.14 29.88 33.27
C ALA A 272 11.67 30.42 34.63
N GLY A 273 10.39 30.25 34.94
CA GLY A 273 9.86 30.43 36.28
C GLY A 273 8.60 31.27 36.35
N VAL A 274 7.46 30.60 36.56
CA VAL A 274 6.69 30.74 37.80
C VAL A 274 6.20 29.33 38.16
N ARG A 275 6.41 28.96 39.42
CA ARG A 275 6.01 27.68 40.03
C ARG A 275 4.51 27.58 40.19
#